data_AF-A0A2D3VYF3-F1
#
_entry.id   AF-A0A2D3VYF3-F1
#
_cell.length_a   1.000
_cell.length_b   1.000
_cell.length_c   1.000
_cell.angle_alpha   90.00
_cell.angle_beta   90.00
_cell.angle_gamma   90.00
#
_symmetry.space_group_name_H-M   'P 1'
#
loop_
_entity.id
_entity.type
_entity.pdbx_description
1 polymer ?
#
loop_
_entity_poly.entity_id
_entity_poly.type
_entity_poly.pdbx_seq_one_letter_code
_entity_poly.pdbx_strand_id
1 'polypeptide(L)'
;MLAIKIDNPEIESKFKEYARKQKKSLEDVVSEAMKLFLDLHKKDDELVYVKKDPIKHLHKIEFEDDGEDLSDVKPYSHVDDVAKYVHDLRRVRTK
;
A
#
# COMPACT_ATOMS: atom_id res chain seq x y z
N MET A 1 28.98 -7.01 -14.47
CA MET A 1 29.38 -7.73 -13.24
C MET A 1 28.93 -6.92 -12.05
N LEU A 2 28.17 -7.53 -11.15
CA LEU A 2 27.78 -6.91 -9.88
C LEU A 2 28.96 -7.09 -8.91
N ALA A 3 29.57 -5.99 -8.48
CA ALA A 3 30.62 -6.05 -7.47
C ALA A 3 29.97 -6.05 -6.08
N ILE A 4 29.89 -7.21 -5.45
CA ILE A 4 29.31 -7.37 -4.11
C ILE A 4 30.45 -7.32 -3.11
N LYS A 5 30.41 -6.32 -2.22
CA LYS A 5 31.34 -6.21 -1.10
C LYS A 5 30.68 -6.81 0.15
N ILE A 6 31.32 -7.83 0.74
CA ILE A 6 30.89 -8.43 2.00
C ILE A 6 31.72 -7.77 3.10
N ASP A 7 31.13 -6.84 3.85
CA ASP A 7 31.85 -6.09 4.89
C ASP A 7 32.10 -6.91 6.17
N ASN A 8 31.37 -8.02 6.36
CA ASN A 8 31.57 -8.91 7.50
C ASN A 8 32.56 -10.04 7.15
N PRO A 9 33.76 -10.07 7.76
CA PRO A 9 34.82 -11.02 7.42
C PRO A 9 34.47 -12.49 7.75
N GLU A 10 33.65 -12.73 8.77
CA GLU A 10 33.23 -14.09 9.11
C GLU A 10 32.30 -14.68 8.03
N ILE A 11 31.39 -13.85 7.52
CA ILE A 11 30.48 -14.23 6.45
C ILE A 11 31.26 -14.49 5.17
N GLU A 12 32.21 -13.62 4.83
CA GLU A 12 33.08 -13.79 3.66
C GLU A 12 33.87 -15.10 3.73
N SER A 13 34.42 -15.45 4.91
CA SER A 13 35.13 -16.71 5.12
C SER A 13 34.24 -17.93 4.89
N LYS A 14 33.00 -17.91 5.38
CA LYS A 14 32.04 -19.00 5.17
C LYS A 14 31.69 -19.19 3.70
N PHE A 15 31.47 -18.09 2.96
CA PHE A 15 31.22 -18.16 1.52
C PHE A 15 32.43 -18.71 0.75
N LYS A 16 33.65 -18.30 1.09
CA LYS A 16 34.89 -18.84 0.49
C LYS A 16 35.04 -20.33 0.75
N GLU A 17 34.77 -20.79 1.97
CA GLU A 17 34.83 -22.21 2.32
C GLU A 17 33.79 -23.02 1.55
N TYR A 18 32.57 -22.51 1.44
CA TYR A 18 31.49 -23.16 0.70
C TYR A 18 31.79 -23.24 -0.81
N ALA A 19 32.33 -22.17 -1.40
CA ALA A 19 32.76 -22.13 -2.79
C ALA A 19 33.84 -23.18 -3.09
N ARG A 20 34.81 -23.34 -2.18
CA ARG A 20 35.84 -24.40 -2.27
C ARG A 20 35.23 -25.80 -2.24
N LYS A 21 34.28 -26.04 -1.32
CA LYS A 21 33.58 -27.33 -1.19
C LYS A 21 32.79 -27.68 -2.45
N GLN A 22 32.12 -26.70 -3.05
CA GLN A 22 31.29 -26.88 -4.25
C GLN A 22 32.05 -26.78 -5.57
N LYS A 23 33.37 -26.49 -5.53
CA LYS A 23 34.21 -26.25 -6.73
C LYS A 23 33.63 -25.18 -7.67
N LYS A 24 32.94 -24.19 -7.11
CA LYS A 24 32.38 -23.04 -7.85
C LYS A 24 33.18 -21.79 -7.54
N SER A 25 33.04 -20.77 -8.38
CA SER A 25 33.57 -19.45 -8.06
C SER A 25 32.80 -18.84 -6.89
N LEU A 26 33.44 -17.93 -6.14
CA LEU A 26 32.77 -17.21 -5.06
C LEU A 26 31.57 -16.41 -5.59
N GLU A 27 31.72 -15.82 -6.78
CA GLU A 27 30.69 -15.01 -7.44
C GLU A 27 29.44 -15.84 -7.77
N ASP A 28 29.61 -17.07 -8.25
CA ASP A 28 28.48 -17.97 -8.56
C ASP A 28 27.71 -18.34 -7.30
N VAL A 29 28.41 -18.65 -6.21
CA VAL A 29 27.79 -19.01 -4.93
C VAL A 29 27.02 -17.83 -4.35
N VAL A 30 27.60 -16.62 -4.39
CA VAL A 30 26.93 -15.42 -3.91
C VAL A 30 25.70 -15.09 -4.79
N SER A 31 25.83 -15.25 -6.11
CA SER A 31 24.71 -15.03 -7.05
C SER A 31 23.58 -16.02 -6.84
N GLU A 32 23.89 -17.30 -6.60
CA GLU A 32 22.91 -18.33 -6.25
C GLU A 32 22.21 -18.01 -4.92
N ALA A 33 22.96 -17.63 -3.89
CA ALA A 33 22.39 -17.24 -2.60
C ALA A 33 21.46 -16.03 -2.70
N MET A 34 21.83 -15.02 -3.49
CA MET A 34 20.98 -13.85 -3.74
C MET A 34 19.69 -14.20 -4.48
N LYS A 35 19.76 -15.05 -5.51
CA LYS A 35 18.55 -15.51 -6.20
C LYS A 35 17.62 -16.24 -5.24
N LEU A 36 18.16 -17.12 -4.42
CA LEU A 36 17.39 -17.91 -3.46
C LEU A 36 16.72 -17.01 -2.41
N PHE A 37 17.43 -15.99 -1.93
CA PHE A 37 16.89 -14.98 -1.03
C PHE A 37 15.74 -14.19 -1.67
N LEU A 38 15.91 -13.72 -2.91
CA LEU A 38 14.86 -12.99 -3.63
C LEU A 38 13.63 -13.87 -3.89
N ASP A 39 13.83 -15.14 -4.25
CA ASP A 39 12.72 -16.08 -4.50
C ASP A 39 11.96 -16.43 -3.21
N LEU A 40 12.64 -16.50 -2.06
CA LEU A 40 12.02 -16.71 -0.74
C LEU A 40 11.08 -15.54 -0.38
N HIS A 41 11.52 -14.31 -0.58
CA HIS A 41 10.74 -13.11 -0.24
C HIS A 41 9.73 -12.68 -1.31
N LYS A 42 9.79 -13.26 -2.50
CA LYS A 42 8.88 -12.95 -3.60
C LYS A 42 7.40 -13.14 -3.26
N LYS A 43 7.08 -14.03 -2.32
CA LYS A 43 5.71 -14.28 -1.85
C LYS A 43 5.25 -13.34 -0.75
N ASP A 44 6.18 -12.81 0.05
CA ASP A 44 5.85 -11.92 1.17
C ASP A 44 5.52 -10.50 0.68
N ASP A 45 6.10 -10.09 -0.45
CA ASP A 45 5.91 -8.77 -1.07
C ASP A 45 4.81 -8.75 -2.16
N GLU A 46 4.12 -9.86 -2.40
CA GLU A 46 2.94 -9.85 -3.28
C GLU A 46 1.82 -9.06 -2.58
N LEU A 47 1.70 -7.78 -2.95
CA LEU A 47 0.57 -6.93 -2.59
C LEU A 47 -0.73 -7.62 -3.04
N VAL A 48 -1.38 -8.33 -2.12
CA VAL A 48 -2.70 -8.92 -2.32
C VAL A 48 -3.72 -7.77 -2.35
N TYR A 49 -3.89 -7.14 -3.51
CA TYR A 49 -4.97 -6.19 -3.73
C TYR A 49 -6.22 -6.96 -4.16
N VAL A 50 -7.27 -6.88 -3.35
CA VAL A 50 -8.61 -7.29 -3.76
C VAL A 50 -9.40 -6.03 -4.06
N LYS A 51 -9.92 -5.92 -5.28
CA LYS A 51 -10.85 -4.84 -5.64
C LYS A 51 -12.05 -4.94 -4.69
N LYS A 52 -12.23 -3.94 -3.83
CA LYS A 52 -13.40 -3.88 -2.95
C LYS A 52 -14.66 -3.77 -3.80
N ASP A 53 -15.68 -4.55 -3.48
CA ASP A 53 -16.99 -4.43 -4.09
C ASP A 53 -17.71 -3.22 -3.47
N PRO A 54 -17.98 -2.15 -4.25
CA PRO A 54 -18.63 -0.94 -3.73
C PRO A 54 -20.09 -1.17 -3.34
N ILE A 55 -20.72 -2.26 -3.81
CA ILE A 55 -22.13 -2.57 -3.53
C ILE A 55 -22.28 -3.30 -2.19
N LYS A 56 -21.22 -3.97 -1.72
CA LYS A 56 -21.24 -4.79 -0.50
C LYS A 56 -21.51 -4.01 0.80
N HIS A 57 -21.32 -2.69 0.78
CA HIS A 57 -21.56 -1.79 1.91
C HIS A 57 -22.61 -0.71 1.57
N LEU A 58 -23.45 -0.97 0.57
CA LEU A 58 -24.52 -0.05 0.21
C LEU A 58 -25.60 -0.10 1.30
N HIS A 59 -25.68 0.95 2.11
CA HIS A 59 -26.79 1.13 3.04
C HIS A 59 -27.82 2.07 2.40
N LYS A 60 -29.05 1.59 2.24
CA LYS A 60 -30.18 2.44 1.90
C LYS A 60 -30.69 3.07 3.20
N ILE A 61 -30.68 4.40 3.27
CA ILE A 61 -31.39 5.10 4.32
C ILE A 61 -32.84 5.17 3.86
N GLU A 62 -33.72 4.39 4.50
CA GLU A 62 -35.14 4.46 4.26
C GLU A 62 -35.70 5.55 5.16
N PHE A 63 -36.14 6.64 4.55
CA PHE A 63 -36.96 7.64 5.22
C PHE A 63 -38.41 7.31 4.88
N GLU A 64 -39.26 7.23 5.91
CA GLU A 64 -40.70 7.27 5.71
C GLU A 64 -41.02 8.67 5.18
N ASP A 65 -41.64 8.73 4.00
CA ASP A 65 -42.18 9.97 3.45
C ASP A 65 -43.40 10.33 4.30
N ASP A 66 -43.21 11.27 5.23
CA ASP A 66 -44.25 11.78 6.14
C ASP A 66 -45.27 12.67 5.41
N GLY A 67 -45.08 12.90 4.11
CA GLY A 67 -45.96 13.72 3.30
C GLY A 67 -45.90 15.21 3.69
N GLU A 68 -44.88 15.63 4.45
CA GLU A 68 -44.68 17.04 4.76
C GLU A 68 -44.27 17.82 3.50
N ASP A 69 -45.00 18.90 3.23
CA ASP A 69 -44.66 19.84 2.16
C ASP A 69 -43.48 20.71 2.61
N LEU A 70 -42.26 20.28 2.27
CA LEU A 70 -41.01 21.00 2.58
C LEU A 70 -40.68 22.07 1.53
N SER A 71 -41.62 22.50 0.69
CA SER A 71 -41.38 23.53 -0.33
C SER A 71 -41.04 24.91 0.24
N ASP A 72 -41.45 25.17 1.48
CA ASP A 72 -41.11 26.38 2.25
C ASP A 72 -39.73 26.28 2.93
N VAL A 73 -39.22 25.07 3.15
CA VAL A 73 -37.89 24.83 3.68
C VAL A 73 -36.86 25.15 2.60
N LYS A 74 -36.06 26.19 2.84
CA LYS A 74 -34.92 26.56 2.00
C LYS A 74 -33.62 26.11 2.68
N PRO A 75 -33.23 24.83 2.55
CA PRO A 75 -31.95 24.40 3.09
C PRO A 75 -30.85 25.23 2.41
N TYR A 76 -29.89 25.70 3.21
CA TYR A 76 -28.78 26.56 2.77
C TYR A 76 -29.15 28.00 2.38
N SER A 77 -30.28 28.52 2.85
CA SER A 77 -30.65 29.95 2.69
C SER A 77 -29.61 30.95 3.24
N HIS A 78 -28.77 30.51 4.16
CA HIS A 78 -27.66 31.26 4.75
C HIS A 78 -26.35 31.16 3.93
N VAL A 79 -26.34 30.39 2.84
CA VAL A 79 -25.18 30.20 1.97
C VAL A 79 -25.30 31.14 0.79
N ASP A 80 -24.61 32.28 0.87
CA ASP A 80 -24.57 33.27 -0.21
C ASP A 80 -23.64 32.84 -1.36
N ASP A 81 -22.55 32.12 -1.05
CA ASP A 81 -21.56 31.63 -2.02
C ASP A 81 -21.22 30.15 -1.76
N VAL A 82 -21.65 29.31 -2.70
CA VAL A 82 -21.48 27.85 -2.65
C VAL A 82 -20.00 27.45 -2.68
N ALA A 83 -19.18 28.12 -3.50
CA ALA A 83 -17.78 27.77 -3.66
C ALA A 83 -17.00 28.05 -2.37
N LYS A 84 -17.27 29.20 -1.74
CA LYS A 84 -16.68 29.58 -0.45
C LYS A 84 -17.11 28.63 0.67
N TYR A 85 -18.40 28.34 0.76
CA TYR A 85 -18.96 27.43 1.78
C TYR A 85 -18.33 26.03 1.73
N VAL A 86 -18.21 25.44 0.54
CA VAL A 86 -17.58 24.12 0.37
C VAL A 86 -16.10 24.15 0.74
N HIS A 87 -15.38 25.21 0.36
CA HIS A 87 -13.97 25.36 0.68
C HIS A 87 -13.73 25.47 2.19
N ASP A 88 -14.57 26.21 2.91
CA ASP A 88 -14.46 26.38 4.37
C ASP A 88 -14.80 25.08 5.12
N LEU A 89 -15.81 24.33 4.69
CA LEU A 89 -16.12 23.01 5.25
C LEU A 89 -14.95 22.02 5.13
N ARG A 90 -14.23 22.04 4.01
CA ARG A 90 -13.06 21.17 3.77
C ARG A 90 -11.90 21.49 4.72
N ARG A 91 -11.75 22.75 5.12
CA ARG A 91 -10.73 23.20 6.08
C ARG A 91 -11.05 22.79 7.52
N VAL A 92 -12.32 22.79 7.91
CA VAL A 92 -12.73 22.36 9.27
C VAL A 92 -12.51 20.87 9.49
N ARG A 93 -12.72 20.04 8.45
CA ARG A 93 -12.54 18.58 8.53
C ARG A 93 -11.08 18.12 8.61
N THR A 94 -10.12 19.01 8.35
CA THR A 94 -8.67 18.73 8.38
C THR A 94 -7.99 19.14 9.71
N LYS A 95 -8.75 19.59 10.70
CA LYS A 95 -8.32 19.69 12.10
C LYS A 95 -8.80 18.49 12.90
#